data_AF-A0A2W2F7Y1-F1
#
_entry.id   AF-A0A2W2F7Y1-F1
#
_cell.length_a   1.000
_cell.length_b   1.000
_cell.length_c   1.000
_cell.angle_alpha   90.00
_cell.angle_beta   90.00
_cell.angle_gamma   90.00
#
_symmetry.space_group_name_H-M   'P 1'
#
loop_
_entity.id
_entity.type
_entity.pdbx_description
1 polymer ?
#
loop_
_entity_poly.entity_id
_entity_poly.type
_entity_poly.pdbx_seq_one_letter_code
_entity_poly.pdbx_strand_id
1 'polypeptide(L)'
;MVTGRAGVGRWLIVLPAVTLLLASSACGGSDEAPRSPGADRDPSVTTAVDPSASADPVDDDASAAPPDKPAPQGCDLVTDQEAAAVVGVKLGPKTASAQGCVWTAPPTGPTGQLEVYVGDGAKKTLDIARTLKHELEELPEVGDEAYLDGTSNDVFVRKGDIWVVIHLVRLNDPKENREPMVKLGRVVADRM
;
A
#
# COMPACT_ATOMS: atom_id res chain seq x y z
N MET A 1 -56.97 -24.58 -15.22
CA MET A 1 -56.70 -26.02 -15.42
C MET A 1 -55.47 -26.17 -16.27
N VAL A 2 -54.34 -26.54 -15.67
CA VAL A 2 -53.40 -27.60 -16.06
C VAL A 2 -52.43 -27.71 -14.87
N THR A 3 -52.46 -28.87 -14.25
CA THR A 3 -51.63 -29.36 -13.15
C THR A 3 -50.34 -30.00 -13.66
N GLY A 4 -49.23 -29.91 -12.93
CA GLY A 4 -48.04 -30.76 -13.13
C GLY A 4 -46.95 -30.43 -12.11
N ARG A 5 -46.96 -31.05 -10.92
CA ARG A 5 -46.31 -32.31 -10.49
C ARG A 5 -44.86 -32.13 -9.98
N ALA A 6 -44.69 -32.60 -8.75
CA ALA A 6 -43.52 -32.56 -7.90
C ALA A 6 -42.32 -33.39 -8.42
N GLY A 7 -41.12 -32.96 -8.02
CA GLY A 7 -39.91 -33.78 -8.01
C GLY A 7 -39.16 -33.59 -6.69
N VAL A 8 -39.38 -34.50 -5.75
CA VAL A 8 -38.67 -34.58 -4.46
C VAL A 8 -37.39 -35.39 -4.68
N GLY A 9 -36.24 -34.72 -4.73
CA GLY A 9 -34.92 -35.33 -4.79
C GLY A 9 -34.30 -35.45 -3.40
N ARG A 10 -34.45 -36.62 -2.79
CA ARG A 10 -33.92 -37.00 -1.48
C ARG A 10 -32.47 -37.48 -1.64
N TRP A 11 -31.49 -36.67 -1.28
CA TRP A 11 -30.08 -37.09 -1.15
C TRP A 11 -29.67 -37.07 0.32
N LEU A 12 -29.48 -38.28 0.86
CA LEU A 12 -28.86 -38.52 2.16
C LEU A 12 -27.34 -38.47 1.96
N ILE A 13 -26.69 -37.42 2.47
CA ILE A 13 -25.24 -37.38 2.62
C ILE A 13 -24.91 -37.56 4.10
N VAL A 14 -24.19 -38.65 4.36
CA VAL A 14 -23.68 -39.09 5.66
C VAL A 14 -22.55 -38.15 6.11
N LEU A 15 -22.72 -37.51 7.26
CA LEU A 15 -21.66 -36.75 7.95
C LEU A 15 -20.91 -37.65 8.95
N PRO A 16 -19.57 -37.72 8.91
CA PRO A 16 -18.80 -38.06 10.10
C PRO A 16 -18.44 -36.79 10.88
N ALA A 17 -18.92 -36.73 12.12
CA ALA A 17 -18.48 -35.76 13.12
C ALA A 17 -17.34 -36.37 13.93
N VAL A 18 -16.16 -35.73 13.96
CA VAL A 18 -15.26 -35.74 15.11
C VAL A 18 -14.51 -34.40 15.19
N THR A 19 -14.76 -33.71 16.29
CA THR A 19 -14.09 -32.52 16.83
C THR A 19 -12.72 -32.83 17.42
N LEU A 20 -11.74 -31.93 17.27
CA LEU A 20 -10.69 -31.73 18.28
C LEU A 20 -10.32 -30.25 18.39
N LEU A 21 -10.62 -29.66 19.54
CA LEU A 21 -10.15 -28.35 19.98
C LEU A 21 -8.68 -28.45 20.42
N LEU A 22 -7.85 -27.51 19.98
CA LEU A 22 -6.61 -27.16 20.66
C LEU A 22 -6.58 -25.63 20.82
N ALA A 23 -6.90 -25.19 22.04
CA ALA A 23 -6.68 -23.84 22.51
C ALA A 23 -5.24 -23.75 23.06
N SER A 24 -4.41 -22.87 22.52
CA SER A 24 -3.13 -22.48 23.10
C SER A 24 -3.20 -21.02 23.55
N SER A 25 -3.62 -20.84 24.80
CA SER A 25 -3.33 -19.67 25.60
C SER A 25 -1.86 -19.70 26.02
N ALA A 26 -1.05 -18.77 25.54
CA ALA A 26 0.23 -18.42 26.16
C ALA A 26 0.56 -16.95 25.88
N CYS A 27 -0.12 -16.07 26.62
CA CYS A 27 0.46 -14.78 26.99
C CYS A 27 1.34 -15.06 28.22
N GLY A 28 2.64 -14.87 28.10
CA GLY A 28 3.59 -15.04 29.19
C GLY A 28 4.72 -14.06 28.99
N GLY A 29 4.57 -12.87 29.56
CA GLY A 29 5.64 -11.89 29.67
C GLY A 29 6.72 -12.41 30.61
N SER A 30 7.97 -12.17 30.21
CA SER A 30 9.09 -12.08 31.13
C SER A 30 9.66 -10.68 31.01
N ASP A 31 9.37 -9.86 32.02
CA ASP A 31 10.24 -8.78 32.45
C ASP A 31 11.67 -9.33 32.60
N GLU A 32 12.54 -9.02 31.63
CA GLU A 32 13.99 -9.07 31.87
C GLU A 32 14.48 -7.62 31.85
N ALA A 33 14.57 -7.05 33.04
CA ALA A 33 15.31 -5.82 33.29
C ALA A 33 16.80 -6.02 32.93
N PRO A 34 17.51 -4.95 32.53
CA PRO A 34 18.73 -5.06 31.75
C PRO A 34 19.92 -5.53 32.61
N ARG A 35 20.66 -6.51 32.10
CA ARG A 35 22.01 -6.82 32.60
C ARG A 35 23.03 -6.48 31.52
N SER A 36 23.74 -5.37 31.74
CA SER A 36 25.09 -5.20 31.21
C SER A 36 26.05 -5.58 32.33
N PRO A 37 27.00 -6.50 32.07
CA PRO A 37 28.37 -6.12 32.36
C PRO A 37 29.38 -6.67 31.36
N GLY A 38 30.40 -5.87 31.11
CA GLY A 38 31.77 -6.37 31.12
C GLY A 38 32.39 -6.68 29.76
N ALA A 39 33.28 -5.77 29.37
CA ALA A 39 34.49 -6.00 28.60
C ALA A 39 35.01 -7.46 28.64
N ASP A 40 35.28 -8.01 27.46
CA ASP A 40 36.56 -8.65 27.12
C ASP A 40 36.47 -9.24 25.71
N ARG A 41 37.07 -8.56 24.72
CA ARG A 41 37.79 -9.15 23.58
C ARG A 41 38.27 -8.07 22.62
N ASP A 42 39.55 -7.77 22.73
CA ASP A 42 40.42 -7.49 21.60
C ASP A 42 41.60 -8.49 21.71
N PRO A 43 42.26 -8.91 20.61
CA PRO A 43 42.74 -8.00 19.57
C PRO A 43 42.48 -8.45 18.11
N SER A 44 42.41 -7.44 17.24
CA SER A 44 43.02 -7.36 15.90
C SER A 44 43.03 -8.61 15.02
N VAL A 45 42.22 -8.58 13.96
CA VAL A 45 42.60 -9.17 12.68
C VAL A 45 42.61 -8.05 11.64
N THR A 46 43.80 -7.49 11.43
CA THR A 46 44.11 -6.59 10.31
C THR A 46 44.26 -7.46 9.05
N THR A 47 43.24 -7.51 8.21
CA THR A 47 43.40 -8.03 6.84
C THR A 47 43.87 -6.88 5.96
N ALA A 48 45.11 -6.95 5.50
CA ALA A 48 45.67 -6.04 4.51
C ALA A 48 44.92 -6.21 3.17
N VAL A 49 44.39 -5.12 2.63
CA VAL A 49 43.88 -5.04 1.25
C VAL A 49 44.93 -4.28 0.45
N ASP A 50 45.45 -4.93 -0.58
CA ASP A 50 46.42 -4.42 -1.55
C ASP A 50 45.74 -3.32 -2.42
N PRO A 51 46.30 -2.10 -2.54
CA PRO A 51 45.73 -1.06 -3.38
C PRO A 51 46.39 -1.08 -4.76
N SER A 52 45.81 -1.81 -5.70
CA SER A 52 46.18 -1.64 -7.11
C SER A 52 45.05 -2.06 -8.05
N ALA A 53 44.18 -1.11 -8.37
CA ALA A 53 43.41 -1.10 -9.60
C ALA A 53 43.04 0.35 -9.95
N SER A 54 43.44 0.73 -11.16
CA SER A 54 43.36 2.05 -11.79
C SER A 54 41.98 2.69 -11.73
N ALA A 55 41.95 3.98 -11.40
CA ALA A 55 40.80 4.84 -11.65
C ALA A 55 40.87 5.37 -13.08
N ASP A 56 39.94 4.96 -13.93
CA ASP A 56 39.62 5.67 -15.17
C ASP A 56 38.97 7.02 -14.82
N PRO A 57 39.26 8.11 -15.56
CA PRO A 57 38.56 9.37 -15.36
C PRO A 57 37.12 9.23 -15.87
N VAL A 58 36.15 9.46 -14.98
CA VAL A 58 34.75 9.59 -15.37
C VAL A 58 34.57 11.00 -15.90
N ASP A 59 34.22 11.13 -17.18
CA ASP A 59 33.85 12.39 -17.81
C ASP A 59 32.63 13.00 -17.07
N ASP A 60 32.88 14.08 -16.34
CA ASP A 60 31.89 15.00 -15.79
C ASP A 60 31.30 15.85 -16.94
N ASP A 61 30.44 15.24 -17.75
CA ASP A 61 29.47 16.00 -18.58
C ASP A 61 28.09 15.88 -17.93
N ALA A 62 27.99 16.46 -16.73
CA ALA A 62 26.71 16.74 -16.09
C ALA A 62 26.04 17.89 -16.86
N SER A 63 25.40 17.55 -17.98
CA SER A 63 24.41 18.39 -18.64
C SER A 63 23.37 18.79 -17.60
N ALA A 64 23.41 20.05 -17.20
CA ALA A 64 22.49 20.61 -16.20
C ALA A 64 21.06 20.48 -16.71
N ALA A 65 20.32 19.50 -16.17
CA ALA A 65 18.89 19.39 -16.39
C ALA A 65 18.21 20.69 -15.93
N PRO A 66 17.12 21.11 -16.60
CA PRO A 66 16.30 22.22 -16.14
C PRO A 66 15.89 21.99 -14.68
N PRO A 67 15.73 23.04 -13.85
CA PRO A 67 15.30 22.87 -12.47
C PRO A 67 13.94 22.17 -12.44
N ASP A 68 13.91 21.00 -11.80
CA ASP A 68 12.69 20.23 -11.58
C ASP A 68 11.63 21.11 -10.91
N LYS A 69 10.42 21.14 -11.47
CA LYS A 69 9.28 21.68 -10.73
C LYS A 69 9.17 20.89 -9.42
N PRO A 70 8.98 21.56 -8.26
CA PRO A 70 8.78 20.86 -7.01
C PRO A 70 7.65 19.85 -7.15
N ALA A 71 7.88 18.61 -6.71
CA ALA A 71 6.84 17.60 -6.70
C ALA A 71 5.63 18.10 -5.89
N PRO A 72 4.39 17.77 -6.31
CA PRO A 72 3.19 18.17 -5.59
C PRO A 72 3.18 17.54 -4.20
N GLN A 73 2.61 18.26 -3.23
CA GLN A 73 2.42 17.73 -1.89
C GLN A 73 1.18 16.83 -1.86
N GLY A 74 1.24 15.69 -1.17
CA GLY A 74 0.14 14.73 -1.14
C GLY A 74 -1.19 15.32 -0.65
N CYS A 75 -1.14 16.27 0.29
CA CYS A 75 -2.35 16.91 0.84
C CYS A 75 -3.03 17.90 -0.11
N ASP A 76 -2.37 18.29 -1.20
CA ASP A 76 -2.91 19.21 -2.21
C ASP A 76 -3.55 18.45 -3.38
N LEU A 77 -3.26 17.15 -3.51
CA LEU A 77 -3.78 16.30 -4.58
C LEU A 77 -5.23 15.86 -4.33
N VAL A 78 -5.67 15.78 -3.07
CA VAL A 78 -7.01 15.32 -2.67
C VAL A 78 -7.62 16.27 -1.64
N THR A 79 -8.88 16.64 -1.86
CA THR A 79 -9.66 17.45 -0.90
C THR A 79 -10.31 16.58 0.17
N ASP A 80 -10.68 17.17 1.30
CA ASP A 80 -11.41 16.47 2.37
C ASP A 80 -12.74 15.88 1.88
N GLN A 81 -13.42 16.58 0.96
CA GLN A 81 -14.68 16.13 0.38
C GLN A 81 -14.49 14.91 -0.53
N GLU A 82 -13.45 14.91 -1.37
CA GLU A 82 -13.14 13.77 -2.23
C GLU A 82 -12.71 12.56 -1.41
N ALA A 83 -11.88 12.76 -0.38
CA ALA A 83 -11.49 11.71 0.54
C ALA A 83 -12.73 11.10 1.23
N ALA A 84 -13.62 11.94 1.78
CA ALA A 84 -14.83 11.47 2.42
C ALA A 84 -15.78 10.76 1.44
N ALA A 85 -15.84 11.20 0.18
CA ALA A 85 -16.67 10.57 -0.85
C ALA A 85 -16.18 9.18 -1.23
N VAL A 86 -14.86 8.99 -1.38
CA VAL A 86 -14.27 7.67 -1.68
C VAL A 86 -14.37 6.75 -0.48
N VAL A 87 -14.06 7.25 0.71
CA VAL A 87 -14.06 6.46 1.94
C VAL A 87 -15.47 6.16 2.43
N GLY A 88 -16.49 6.91 2.03
CA GLY A 88 -17.91 6.62 2.32
C GLY A 88 -18.29 6.67 3.80
N VAL A 89 -17.40 7.16 4.67
CA VAL A 89 -17.65 7.36 6.11
C VAL A 89 -17.09 8.70 6.56
N LYS A 90 -17.48 9.15 7.76
CA LYS A 90 -16.97 10.39 8.32
C LYS A 90 -15.48 10.24 8.64
N LEU A 91 -14.65 11.08 8.02
CA LEU A 91 -13.22 11.17 8.27
C LEU A 91 -12.92 12.25 9.32
N GLY A 92 -11.81 12.06 10.04
CA GLY A 92 -11.16 13.11 10.81
C GLY A 92 -10.43 14.12 9.91
N PRO A 93 -9.77 15.13 10.51
CA PRO A 93 -8.97 16.08 9.75
C PRO A 93 -7.79 15.38 9.06
N LYS A 94 -7.42 15.86 7.88
CA LYS A 94 -6.25 15.35 7.15
C LYS A 94 -4.97 15.63 7.92
N THR A 95 -4.06 14.67 7.90
CA THR A 95 -2.74 14.79 8.53
C THR A 95 -1.66 14.69 7.45
N ALA A 96 -0.85 15.74 7.34
CA ALA A 96 0.30 15.76 6.45
C ALA A 96 1.49 15.00 7.09
N SER A 97 2.26 14.31 6.25
CA SER A 97 3.57 13.76 6.59
C SER A 97 4.60 14.21 5.56
N ALA A 98 5.87 13.89 5.79
CA ALA A 98 6.93 14.18 4.81
C ALA A 98 6.72 13.45 3.46
N GLN A 99 5.93 12.38 3.44
CA GLN A 99 5.75 11.51 2.29
C GLN A 99 4.36 11.61 1.67
N GLY A 100 3.39 12.25 2.34
CA GLY A 100 2.00 12.18 1.89
C GLY A 100 0.97 12.80 2.83
N CYS A 101 -0.28 12.40 2.63
CA CYS A 101 -1.44 12.84 3.39
C CYS A 101 -2.33 11.67 3.78
N VAL A 102 -2.87 11.71 4.99
CA VAL A 102 -3.73 10.65 5.52
C VAL A 102 -5.02 11.25 6.07
N TRP A 103 -6.15 10.62 5.75
CA TRP A 103 -7.44 10.86 6.37
C TRP A 103 -7.91 9.58 7.05
N THR A 104 -8.21 9.64 8.34
CA THR A 104 -8.60 8.46 9.13
C THR A 104 -9.96 8.69 9.80
N ALA A 105 -10.85 7.70 9.73
CA ALA A 105 -12.12 7.72 10.44
C ALA A 105 -11.92 7.59 11.97
N PRO A 106 -12.84 8.10 12.81
CA PRO A 106 -12.77 7.90 14.25
C PRO A 106 -12.77 6.41 14.63
N PRO A 107 -12.00 5.99 15.66
CA PRO A 107 -11.88 4.58 16.04
C PRO A 107 -13.18 3.99 16.62
N THR A 108 -14.14 4.83 16.99
CA THR A 108 -15.45 4.43 17.51
C THR A 108 -16.49 4.18 16.40
N GLY A 109 -16.11 4.38 15.13
CA GLY A 109 -17.00 4.24 13.97
C GLY A 109 -16.59 3.12 13.02
N PRO A 110 -17.21 3.04 11.84
CA PRO A 110 -16.77 2.12 10.80
C PRO A 110 -15.34 2.43 10.34
N THR A 111 -14.56 1.39 10.04
CA THR A 111 -13.19 1.53 9.52
C THR A 111 -13.19 2.22 8.17
N GLY A 112 -12.39 3.28 8.06
CA GLY A 112 -12.16 4.00 6.82
C GLY A 112 -10.91 4.84 6.93
N GLN A 113 -10.02 4.72 5.95
CA GLN A 113 -8.86 5.60 5.83
C GLN A 113 -8.46 5.73 4.37
N LEU A 114 -8.02 6.93 3.99
CA LEU A 114 -7.43 7.21 2.68
C LEU A 114 -6.01 7.73 2.90
N GLU A 115 -5.07 7.23 2.13
CA GLU A 115 -3.68 7.64 2.17
C GLU A 115 -3.23 8.01 0.76
N VAL A 116 -2.49 9.11 0.64
CA VAL A 116 -1.92 9.59 -0.62
C VAL A 116 -0.44 9.82 -0.41
N TYR A 117 0.40 9.02 -1.07
CA TYR A 117 1.87 9.15 -0.99
C TYR A 117 2.45 9.55 -2.34
N VAL A 118 3.48 10.41 -2.31
CA VAL A 118 4.12 10.97 -3.51
C VAL A 118 5.61 10.62 -3.55
N GLY A 119 6.13 10.38 -4.75
CA GLY A 119 7.55 10.15 -5.02
C GLY A 119 7.95 8.68 -5.03
N ASP A 120 9.23 8.42 -4.78
CA ASP A 120 9.84 7.08 -4.94
C ASP A 120 9.18 6.00 -4.09
N GLY A 121 8.63 6.37 -2.93
CA GLY A 121 7.87 5.45 -2.08
C GLY A 121 6.66 4.86 -2.81
N ALA A 122 5.93 5.69 -3.57
CA ALA A 122 4.79 5.25 -4.37
C ALA A 122 5.21 4.28 -5.48
N LYS A 123 6.30 4.61 -6.19
CA LYS A 123 6.87 3.71 -7.21
C LYS A 123 7.32 2.38 -6.58
N LYS A 124 7.97 2.44 -5.42
CA LYS A 124 8.45 1.24 -4.73
C LYS A 124 7.30 0.32 -4.31
N THR A 125 6.17 0.88 -3.88
CA THR A 125 4.96 0.11 -3.58
C THR A 125 4.45 -0.63 -4.82
N LEU A 126 4.38 0.03 -5.99
CA LEU A 126 4.01 -0.62 -7.25
C LEU A 126 4.98 -1.75 -7.63
N ASP A 127 6.30 -1.51 -7.51
CA ASP A 127 7.32 -2.50 -7.81
C ASP A 127 7.20 -3.73 -6.87
N ILE A 128 6.85 -3.51 -5.61
CA ILE A 128 6.55 -4.59 -4.65
C ILE A 128 5.29 -5.35 -5.07
N ALA A 129 4.19 -4.66 -5.42
CA ALA A 129 2.97 -5.31 -5.89
C ALA A 129 3.23 -6.19 -7.14
N ARG A 130 4.03 -5.70 -8.10
CA ARG A 130 4.50 -6.48 -9.26
C ARG A 130 5.34 -7.70 -8.86
N THR A 131 6.19 -7.55 -7.86
CA THR A 131 7.03 -8.65 -7.33
C THR A 131 6.18 -9.72 -6.66
N LEU A 132 5.19 -9.29 -5.86
CA LEU A 132 4.21 -10.14 -5.18
C LEU A 132 3.14 -10.71 -6.12
N LYS A 133 3.20 -10.39 -7.42
CA LYS A 133 2.28 -10.89 -8.46
C LYS A 133 0.83 -10.51 -8.20
N HIS A 134 0.61 -9.31 -7.65
CA HIS A 134 -0.72 -8.74 -7.57
C HIS A 134 -1.29 -8.54 -8.99
N GLU A 135 -2.61 -8.69 -9.12
CA GLU A 135 -3.31 -8.40 -10.36
C GLU A 135 -3.44 -6.88 -10.52
N LEU A 136 -2.64 -6.32 -11.42
CA LEU A 136 -2.60 -4.89 -11.71
C LEU A 136 -3.34 -4.63 -13.01
N GLU A 137 -4.46 -3.92 -12.91
CA GLU A 137 -5.22 -3.48 -14.07
C GLU A 137 -4.69 -2.13 -14.56
N GLU A 138 -4.36 -2.03 -15.85
CA GLU A 138 -4.01 -0.75 -16.46
C GLU A 138 -5.22 0.20 -16.52
N LEU A 139 -5.00 1.44 -16.11
CA LEU A 139 -6.00 2.50 -16.18
C LEU A 139 -5.65 3.44 -17.35
N PRO A 140 -6.15 3.19 -18.57
CA PRO A 140 -5.88 4.07 -19.69
C PRO A 140 -6.44 5.47 -19.40
N GLU A 141 -5.77 6.48 -19.96
CA GLU A 141 -6.16 7.90 -19.84
C GLU A 141 -6.06 8.47 -18.40
N VAL A 142 -5.37 7.78 -17.49
CA VAL A 142 -5.04 8.28 -16.15
C VAL A 142 -3.55 8.54 -16.06
N GLY A 143 -3.15 9.81 -16.16
CA GLY A 143 -1.73 10.20 -16.19
C GLY A 143 -1.01 9.65 -17.43
N ASP A 144 0.31 9.49 -17.31
CA ASP A 144 1.14 8.85 -18.35
C ASP A 144 1.15 7.32 -18.20
N GLU A 145 1.05 6.84 -16.96
CA GLU A 145 0.99 5.42 -16.59
C GLU A 145 0.18 5.29 -15.30
N ALA A 146 -0.78 4.37 -15.25
CA ALA A 146 -1.55 4.15 -14.04
C ALA A 146 -2.06 2.70 -13.93
N TYR A 147 -2.17 2.24 -12.69
CA TYR A 147 -2.65 0.91 -12.37
C TYR A 147 -3.62 0.94 -11.20
N LEU A 148 -4.60 0.04 -11.24
CA LEU A 148 -5.41 -0.33 -10.11
C LEU A 148 -4.98 -1.71 -9.62
N ASP A 149 -4.66 -1.80 -8.33
CA ASP A 149 -4.68 -3.06 -7.60
C ASP A 149 -6.03 -3.19 -6.90
N GLY A 150 -6.93 -3.96 -7.50
CA GLY A 150 -8.28 -4.13 -6.98
C GLY A 150 -8.33 -4.92 -5.67
N THR A 151 -7.30 -5.71 -5.34
CA THR A 151 -7.30 -6.53 -4.12
C THR A 151 -6.77 -5.74 -2.94
N SER A 152 -5.74 -4.91 -3.15
CA SER A 152 -5.15 -4.05 -2.13
C SER A 152 -5.81 -2.67 -2.02
N ASN A 153 -6.76 -2.34 -2.90
CA ASN A 153 -7.36 -1.01 -3.03
C ASN A 153 -6.32 0.10 -3.24
N ASP A 154 -5.34 -0.16 -4.11
CA ASP A 154 -4.32 0.81 -4.50
C ASP A 154 -4.58 1.35 -5.91
N VAL A 155 -4.42 2.66 -6.07
CA VAL A 155 -4.30 3.28 -7.40
C VAL A 155 -2.95 3.95 -7.50
N PHE A 156 -2.16 3.49 -8.46
CA PHE A 156 -0.84 4.03 -8.81
C PHE A 156 -1.00 4.95 -10.01
N VAL A 157 -0.41 6.14 -9.94
CA VAL A 157 -0.45 7.14 -11.03
C VAL A 157 0.95 7.71 -11.22
N ARG A 158 1.39 7.79 -12.47
CA ARG A 158 2.61 8.49 -12.89
C ARG A 158 2.26 9.66 -13.81
N LYS A 159 2.96 10.78 -13.63
CA LYS A 159 3.01 11.87 -14.59
C LYS A 159 4.41 12.47 -14.61
N GLY A 160 5.05 12.46 -15.78
CA GLY A 160 6.49 12.64 -15.90
C GLY A 160 7.26 11.63 -15.04
N ASP A 161 8.09 12.16 -14.13
CA ASP A 161 8.88 11.36 -13.19
C ASP A 161 8.23 11.24 -11.80
N ILE A 162 7.07 11.86 -11.59
CA ILE A 162 6.38 11.85 -10.31
C ILE A 162 5.44 10.66 -10.24
N TRP A 163 5.59 9.85 -9.19
CA TRP A 163 4.69 8.76 -8.84
C TRP A 163 3.80 9.15 -7.66
N VAL A 164 2.55 8.71 -7.70
CA VAL A 164 1.59 8.80 -6.59
C VAL A 164 0.94 7.44 -6.38
N VAL A 165 0.75 7.05 -5.12
CA VAL A 165 -0.12 5.93 -4.75
C VAL A 165 -1.23 6.44 -3.85
N ILE A 166 -2.45 6.03 -4.17
CA ILE A 166 -3.65 6.27 -3.39
C ILE A 166 -4.05 4.92 -2.79
N HIS A 167 -3.97 4.80 -1.46
CA HIS A 167 -4.32 3.58 -0.73
C HIS A 167 -5.62 3.80 0.05
N LEU A 168 -6.59 2.90 -0.13
CA LEU A 168 -7.85 2.93 0.60
C LEU A 168 -7.95 1.75 1.58
N VAL A 169 -8.10 2.09 2.86
CA VAL A 169 -8.33 1.11 3.92
C VAL A 169 -9.82 1.08 4.26
N ARG A 170 -10.49 -0.02 3.93
CA ARG A 170 -11.88 -0.32 4.27
C ARG A 170 -12.03 -1.80 4.62
N LEU A 171 -13.07 -2.12 5.39
CA LEU A 171 -13.46 -3.49 5.71
C LEU A 171 -14.73 -3.91 4.94
N ASN A 172 -14.78 -3.62 3.64
CA ASN A 172 -15.84 -4.05 2.72
C ASN A 172 -15.27 -4.90 1.57
N ASP A 173 -16.13 -5.34 0.65
CA ASP A 173 -15.68 -6.01 -0.58
C ASP A 173 -14.88 -4.99 -1.42
N PRO A 174 -13.59 -5.24 -1.75
CA PRO A 174 -12.78 -4.33 -2.56
C PRO A 174 -13.39 -3.97 -3.91
N LYS A 175 -14.24 -4.85 -4.48
CA LYS A 175 -14.93 -4.57 -5.75
C LYS A 175 -15.85 -3.35 -5.67
N GLU A 176 -16.41 -3.07 -4.50
CA GLU A 176 -17.26 -1.89 -4.28
C GLU A 176 -16.46 -0.58 -4.34
N ASN A 177 -15.15 -0.64 -4.13
CA ASN A 177 -14.28 0.53 -4.06
C ASN A 177 -13.67 0.91 -5.42
N ARG A 178 -13.77 0.02 -6.42
CA ARG A 178 -13.07 0.16 -7.69
C ARG A 178 -13.42 1.44 -8.44
N GLU A 179 -14.71 1.69 -8.67
CA GLU A 179 -15.15 2.89 -9.40
C GLU A 179 -14.74 4.20 -8.69
N PRO A 180 -15.01 4.41 -7.38
CA PRO A 180 -14.60 5.64 -6.71
C PRO A 180 -13.07 5.83 -6.69
N MET A 181 -12.30 4.74 -6.55
CA MET A 181 -10.83 4.80 -6.59
C MET A 181 -10.30 5.22 -7.96
N VAL A 182 -10.82 4.63 -9.06
CA VAL A 182 -10.42 5.02 -10.42
C VAL A 182 -10.78 6.48 -10.70
N LYS A 183 -11.96 6.93 -10.26
CA LYS A 183 -12.37 8.33 -10.39
C LYS A 183 -11.42 9.27 -9.64
N LEU A 184 -11.02 8.91 -8.42
CA LEU A 184 -10.05 9.69 -7.66
C LEU A 184 -8.66 9.70 -8.32
N GLY A 185 -8.24 8.57 -8.88
CA GLY A 185 -6.99 8.47 -9.67
C GLY A 185 -6.93 9.49 -10.81
N ARG A 186 -8.04 9.68 -11.55
CA ARG A 186 -8.14 10.73 -12.58
C ARG A 186 -7.97 12.13 -12.02
N VAL A 187 -8.68 12.44 -10.93
CA VAL A 187 -8.58 13.75 -10.27
C VAL A 187 -7.15 14.05 -9.81
N VAL A 188 -6.46 13.04 -9.27
CA VAL A 188 -5.06 13.18 -8.86
C VAL A 188 -4.15 13.39 -10.07
N ALA A 189 -4.33 12.62 -11.16
CA ALA A 189 -3.56 12.79 -12.39
C ALA A 189 -3.72 14.19 -13.02
N ASP A 190 -4.91 14.79 -12.94
CA ASP A 190 -5.18 16.15 -13.44
C ASP A 190 -4.45 17.24 -12.62
N ARG A 191 -4.14 16.96 -11.35
CA ARG A 191 -3.52 17.89 -10.40
C ARG A 191 -1.99 17.75 -10.27
N MET A 192 -1.44 16.63 -10.77
CA MET A 192 0.01 16.42 -10.95
C MET A 192 0.54 17.24 -12.12
#